data_AF-A0A6A7B7N0-F1
#
_entry.id   AF-A0A6A7B7N0-F1
#
_cell.length_a   1.000
_cell.length_b   1.000
_cell.length_c   1.000
_cell.angle_alpha   90.00
_cell.angle_beta   90.00
_cell.angle_gamma   90.00
#
_symmetry.space_group_name_H-M   'P 1'
#
loop_
_entity.id
_entity.type
_entity.pdbx_description
1 polymer ?
#
loop_
_entity_poly.entity_id
_entity_poly.type
_entity_poly.pdbx_seq_one_letter_code
_entity_poly.pdbx_strand_id
1 'polypeptide(L)'
;MGDEGLPSSAIFDFLPEPAVEETPFRREFVLPPSQMFQNIRYYTARYPWFGPATSEQMKDNCFFVLPTLYTVCAEWLVLCHKIKQCLSCYETKYHVHDTILTQDRRYWRSESNWRGYLPQWKNMVDETLEQVIAAEDKYATSSKAKEMFVDLISDFKRIQSMMSEFQVRVDRIETRKIAAQQHEAATQSVAESHRVTRLTWLATIFIPLTFVSSLFSMTDDVGRIMGTFRMYFGIAVPLAIASLLVIRWGSPAVKPIYEYTLILKFYMQIYFTRFREPLRQKREERKRAAMGLD
;
A
#
# COMPACT_ATOMS: atom_id res chain seq x y z
N MET A 1 -30.93 20.00 19.96
CA MET A 1 -30.02 20.08 21.12
C MET A 1 -29.30 18.74 21.18
N GLY A 2 -28.02 18.74 20.80
CA GLY A 2 -27.22 17.54 20.57
C GLY A 2 -26.31 17.73 19.36
N ASP A 3 -25.45 18.76 19.45
CA ASP A 3 -24.40 19.09 18.49
C ASP A 3 -23.24 18.12 18.74
N GLU A 4 -23.18 17.01 17.99
CA GLU A 4 -22.05 16.09 18.03
C GLU A 4 -20.90 16.66 17.20
N GLY A 5 -20.17 17.59 17.82
CA GLY A 5 -18.88 18.03 17.33
C GLY A 5 -17.90 16.85 17.27
N LEU A 6 -17.42 16.56 16.07
CA LEU A 6 -16.32 15.62 15.87
C LEU A 6 -15.14 16.00 16.79
N PRO A 7 -14.56 15.07 17.55
CA PRO A 7 -13.36 15.35 18.32
C PRO A 7 -12.21 15.68 17.35
N SER A 8 -11.73 16.92 17.41
CA SER A 8 -10.65 17.46 16.60
C SER A 8 -9.33 16.66 16.73
N SER A 9 -9.20 15.84 17.77
CA SER A 9 -8.08 14.92 17.99
C SER A 9 -8.13 13.63 17.16
N ALA A 10 -9.28 13.24 16.62
CA ALA A 10 -9.42 11.97 15.89
C ALA A 10 -8.93 12.02 14.43
N ILE A 11 -8.74 13.22 13.86
CA ILE A 11 -8.37 13.39 12.45
C ILE A 11 -6.85 13.20 12.23
N PHE A 12 -6.03 13.28 13.28
CA PHE A 12 -4.56 13.28 13.17
C PHE A 12 -3.85 12.10 13.85
N ASP A 13 -4.57 11.05 14.25
CA ASP A 13 -4.02 9.94 15.07
C ASP A 13 -3.47 8.78 14.20
N PHE A 14 -2.70 9.08 13.15
CA PHE A 14 -2.34 8.11 12.11
C PHE A 14 -0.88 7.59 12.13
N LEU A 15 0.00 8.12 12.97
CA LEU A 15 1.36 7.61 13.20
C LEU A 15 1.78 7.90 14.65
N PRO A 16 2.54 7.01 15.34
CA PRO A 16 3.24 7.43 16.54
C PRO A 16 4.15 8.60 16.16
N GLU A 17 3.94 9.77 16.77
CA GLU A 17 4.83 10.91 16.59
C GLU A 17 6.26 10.40 16.84
N PRO A 18 7.23 10.57 15.90
CA PRO A 18 8.62 10.42 16.28
C PRO A 18 8.84 11.36 17.46
N ALA A 19 9.56 10.92 18.50
CA ALA A 19 9.89 11.75 19.65
C ALA A 19 10.73 12.95 19.18
N VAL A 20 10.05 13.98 18.70
CA VAL A 20 10.63 15.28 18.41
C VAL A 20 10.72 15.93 19.78
N GLU A 21 11.95 16.11 20.25
CA GLU A 21 12.24 16.94 21.42
C GLU A 21 11.35 18.17 21.39
N GLU A 22 10.56 18.30 22.44
CA GLU A 22 9.57 19.34 22.61
C GLU A 22 10.25 20.70 22.45
N THR A 23 10.07 21.30 21.27
CA THR A 23 10.31 22.73 21.15
C THR A 23 9.36 23.42 22.15
N PRO A 24 9.85 24.35 22.98
CA PRO A 24 9.11 24.93 24.11
C PRO A 24 7.86 25.76 23.72
N PHE A 25 7.48 25.74 22.44
CA PHE A 25 6.36 26.46 21.87
C PHE A 25 5.04 25.66 21.84
N ARG A 26 5.06 24.33 22.02
CA ARG A 26 3.82 23.53 22.07
C ARG A 26 3.22 23.51 23.47
N ARG A 27 2.90 24.69 24.03
CA ARG A 27 1.86 24.78 25.08
C ARG A 27 0.54 25.04 24.39
N GLU A 28 -0.39 24.08 24.50
CA GLU A 28 -1.79 24.22 24.11
C GLU A 28 -2.42 25.42 24.84
N PHE A 29 -2.36 26.59 24.23
CA PHE A 29 -3.19 27.72 24.63
C PHE A 29 -4.56 27.55 23.97
N VAL A 30 -5.39 26.70 24.57
CA VAL A 30 -6.83 26.71 24.28
C VAL A 30 -7.41 27.95 24.95
N LEU A 31 -7.38 29.07 24.23
CA LEU A 31 -7.95 30.34 24.67
C LEU A 31 -9.45 30.39 24.33
N PRO A 32 -10.27 31.05 25.17
CA PRO A 32 -11.71 31.15 24.95
C PRO A 32 -12.06 31.81 23.61
N PRO A 33 -13.08 31.31 22.87
CA PRO A 33 -13.45 31.81 21.53
C PRO A 33 -13.76 33.31 21.47
N SER A 34 -14.19 33.89 22.59
CA SER A 34 -14.60 35.30 22.71
C SER A 34 -13.46 36.32 22.51
N GLN A 35 -12.19 35.89 22.52
CA GLN A 35 -11.03 36.76 22.40
C GLN A 35 -10.20 36.53 21.13
N MET A 36 -10.63 35.65 20.22
CA MET A 36 -9.85 35.27 19.03
C MET A 36 -9.47 36.48 18.16
N PHE A 37 -10.41 37.40 17.93
CA PHE A 37 -10.14 38.64 17.18
C PHE A 37 -9.11 39.55 17.87
N GLN A 38 -9.18 39.68 19.19
CA GLN A 38 -8.22 40.49 19.95
C GLN A 38 -6.83 39.87 19.95
N ASN A 39 -6.74 38.54 19.96
CA ASN A 39 -5.48 37.81 19.88
C ASN A 39 -4.84 37.94 18.51
N ILE A 40 -5.61 37.78 17.42
CA ILE A 40 -5.13 38.04 16.06
C ILE A 40 -4.59 39.47 15.99
N ARG A 41 -5.34 40.45 16.50
CA ARG A 41 -4.89 41.85 16.54
C ARG A 41 -3.59 42.04 17.33
N TYR A 42 -3.45 41.38 18.48
CA TYR A 42 -2.25 41.44 19.32
C TYR A 42 -1.03 40.80 18.66
N TYR A 43 -1.17 39.60 18.09
CA TYR A 43 -0.07 38.91 17.44
C TYR A 43 0.34 39.59 16.14
N THR A 44 -0.62 40.00 15.32
CA THR A 44 -0.36 40.74 14.07
C THR A 44 0.41 42.05 14.33
N ALA A 45 0.06 42.78 15.38
CA ALA A 45 0.77 44.02 15.74
C ALA A 45 2.21 43.81 16.25
N ARG A 46 2.56 42.59 16.66
CA ARG A 46 3.85 42.25 17.26
C ARG A 46 4.81 41.55 16.29
N TYR A 47 4.32 41.09 15.12
CA TYR A 47 5.15 40.41 14.13
C TYR A 47 5.99 41.42 13.30
N PRO A 48 7.32 41.21 13.17
CA PRO A 48 8.24 42.18 12.56
C PRO A 48 8.05 42.40 11.05
N TRP A 49 7.35 41.49 10.37
CA TRP A 49 7.15 41.46 8.91
C TRP A 49 6.17 42.54 8.43
N PHE A 50 5.25 42.99 9.29
CA PHE A 50 4.23 44.01 8.96
C PHE A 50 4.58 45.42 9.45
N GLY A 51 5.72 45.59 10.14
CA GLY A 51 6.16 46.86 10.74
C GLY A 51 5.35 47.25 12.00
N PRO A 52 5.84 48.20 12.81
CA PRO A 52 5.06 48.72 13.94
C PRO A 52 3.82 49.44 13.41
N ALA A 53 2.65 48.92 13.75
CA ALA A 53 1.38 49.43 13.25
C ALA A 53 1.08 50.83 13.81
N THR A 54 1.01 51.83 12.92
CA THR A 54 0.49 53.15 13.28
C THR A 54 -1.04 53.04 13.47
N SER A 55 -1.64 53.80 14.40
CA SER A 55 -3.09 53.79 14.63
C SER A 55 -3.94 54.02 13.37
N GLU A 56 -3.40 54.66 12.33
CA GLU A 56 -4.06 54.84 11.03
C GLU A 56 -4.06 53.58 10.16
N GLN A 57 -2.99 52.77 10.19
CA GLN A 57 -2.92 51.50 9.47
C GLN A 57 -3.84 50.44 10.08
N MET A 58 -4.12 50.52 11.38
CA MET A 58 -5.11 49.66 12.04
C MET A 58 -6.56 49.90 11.57
N LYS A 59 -6.85 50.99 10.86
CA LYS A 59 -8.17 51.22 10.25
C LYS A 59 -8.28 50.61 8.85
N ASP A 60 -7.16 50.26 8.23
CA ASP A 60 -7.16 49.60 6.93
C ASP A 60 -7.47 48.11 7.12
N ASN A 61 -8.54 47.63 6.47
CA ASN A 61 -8.95 46.24 6.54
C ASN A 61 -7.84 45.30 6.03
N CYS A 62 -6.97 45.78 5.12
CA CYS A 62 -5.83 45.03 4.62
C CYS A 62 -4.83 44.64 5.72
N PHE A 63 -4.74 45.44 6.80
CA PHE A 63 -3.79 45.20 7.90
C PHE A 63 -4.07 43.89 8.64
N PHE A 64 -5.33 43.44 8.70
CA PHE A 64 -5.71 42.18 9.36
C PHE A 64 -5.87 41.02 8.37
N VAL A 65 -6.34 41.30 7.16
CA VAL A 65 -6.58 40.26 6.15
C VAL A 65 -5.27 39.62 5.73
N LEU A 66 -4.26 40.42 5.40
CA LEU A 66 -3.00 39.92 4.87
C LEU A 66 -2.31 38.93 5.85
N PRO A 67 -2.11 39.27 7.13
CA PRO A 67 -1.44 38.38 8.08
C PRO A 67 -2.24 37.10 8.32
N THR A 68 -3.57 37.17 8.36
CA THR A 68 -4.41 35.97 8.50
C THR A 68 -4.26 35.03 7.31
N LEU A 69 -4.23 35.55 6.08
CA LEU A 69 -4.02 34.74 4.89
C LEU A 69 -2.62 34.12 4.85
N TYR A 70 -1.60 34.87 5.28
CA TYR A 70 -0.24 34.34 5.44
C TYR A 70 -0.19 33.21 6.48
N THR A 71 -0.89 33.34 7.61
CA THR A 71 -0.96 32.25 8.61
C THR A 71 -1.63 31.01 8.05
N VAL A 72 -2.75 31.18 7.33
CA VAL A 72 -3.45 30.06 6.68
C VAL A 72 -2.54 29.38 5.65
N CYS A 73 -1.83 30.17 4.82
CA CYS A 73 -0.87 29.64 3.86
C CYS A 73 0.27 28.86 4.55
N ALA A 74 0.80 29.38 5.66
CA ALA A 74 1.84 28.69 6.43
C ALA A 74 1.34 27.35 7.00
N GLU A 75 0.11 27.30 7.53
CA GLU A 75 -0.49 26.06 8.01
C GLU A 75 -0.66 25.03 6.90
N TRP A 76 -1.10 25.46 5.71
CA TRP A 76 -1.18 24.59 4.53
C TRP A 76 0.19 24.05 4.11
N LEU A 77 1.25 24.87 4.15
CA LEU A 77 2.61 24.40 3.86
C LEU A 77 3.10 23.36 4.87
N VAL A 78 2.80 23.55 6.16
CA VAL A 78 3.10 22.57 7.21
C VAL A 78 2.32 21.27 6.97
N LEU A 79 1.04 21.36 6.61
CA LEU A 79 0.21 20.21 6.28
C LEU A 79 0.78 19.46 5.07
N CYS A 80 1.15 20.17 4.00
CA CYS A 80 1.83 19.61 2.83
C CYS A 80 3.11 18.85 3.20
N HIS A 81 3.92 19.39 4.12
CA HIS A 81 5.13 18.72 4.57
C HIS A 81 4.81 17.41 5.31
N LYS A 82 3.82 17.44 6.22
CA LYS A 82 3.35 16.25 6.93
C LYS A 82 2.82 15.18 5.97
N ILE A 83 1.99 15.57 4.99
CA ILE A 83 1.48 14.66 3.96
C ILE A 83 2.63 14.01 3.20
N LYS A 84 3.62 14.81 2.76
CA LYS A 84 4.79 14.31 2.04
C LYS A 84 5.56 13.26 2.86
N GLN A 85 5.78 13.52 4.15
CA GLN A 85 6.43 12.58 5.06
C GLN A 85 5.62 11.30 5.23
N CYS A 86 4.30 11.42 5.44
CA CYS A 86 3.40 10.27 5.55
C CYS A 86 3.46 9.40 4.29
N LEU A 87 3.31 9.99 3.10
CA LEU A 87 3.36 9.27 1.82
C LEU A 87 4.72 8.60 1.61
N SER A 88 5.83 9.26 1.97
CA SER A 88 7.15 8.65 1.91
C SER A 88 7.27 7.44 2.86
N CYS A 89 6.72 7.54 4.07
CA CYS A 89 6.69 6.44 5.04
C CYS A 89 5.87 5.25 4.50
N TYR A 90 4.73 5.52 3.85
CA TYR A 90 3.94 4.49 3.18
C TYR A 90 4.72 3.81 2.06
N GLU A 91 5.38 4.57 1.19
CA GLU A 91 6.20 4.03 0.10
C GLU A 91 7.35 3.15 0.62
N THR A 92 8.10 3.62 1.62
CA THR A 92 9.20 2.84 2.21
C THR A 92 8.70 1.55 2.87
N LYS A 93 7.61 1.61 3.64
CA LYS A 93 7.05 0.41 4.29
C LYS A 93 6.56 -0.62 3.28
N TYR A 94 5.94 -0.16 2.19
CA TYR A 94 5.50 -1.02 1.10
C TYR A 94 6.67 -1.81 0.48
N HIS A 95 7.81 -1.15 0.22
CA HIS A 95 8.99 -1.80 -0.36
C HIS A 95 9.60 -2.91 0.53
N VAL A 96 9.40 -2.86 1.85
CA VAL A 96 10.04 -3.79 2.81
C VAL A 96 9.17 -5.02 3.09
N HIS A 97 7.83 -4.90 3.00
CA HIS A 97 6.90 -5.93 3.47
C HIS A 97 5.76 -6.21 2.48
N ASP A 98 6.12 -6.56 1.24
CA ASP A 98 5.19 -6.88 0.14
C ASP A 98 4.17 -8.00 0.48
N THR A 99 4.48 -8.87 1.45
CA THR A 99 3.65 -10.02 1.85
C THR A 99 2.94 -9.88 3.20
N ILE A 100 3.33 -8.94 4.06
CA ILE A 100 2.75 -8.80 5.42
C ILE A 100 1.72 -7.67 5.48
N LEU A 101 1.87 -6.65 4.64
CA LEU A 101 0.99 -5.47 4.63
C LEU A 101 -0.39 -5.75 4.02
N THR A 102 -0.52 -6.74 3.12
CA THR A 102 -1.82 -7.17 2.56
C THR A 102 -2.81 -7.61 3.64
N GLN A 103 -2.30 -8.10 4.77
CA GLN A 103 -3.13 -8.66 5.83
C GLN A 103 -3.63 -7.63 6.87
N ASP A 104 -2.98 -6.47 7.03
CA ASP A 104 -3.39 -5.51 8.06
C ASP A 104 -4.44 -4.51 7.55
N ARG A 105 -5.72 -4.81 7.85
CA ARG A 105 -6.88 -3.96 7.52
C ARG A 105 -6.80 -2.53 8.06
N ARG A 106 -6.03 -2.26 9.12
CA ARG A 106 -5.94 -0.91 9.71
C ARG A 106 -5.16 0.04 8.81
N TYR A 107 -4.11 -0.46 8.16
CA TYR A 107 -3.31 0.29 7.20
C TYR A 107 -4.13 0.70 5.96
N TRP A 108 -5.06 -0.15 5.55
CA TRP A 108 -5.91 0.11 4.38
C TRP A 108 -7.02 1.14 4.63
N ARG A 109 -7.50 1.26 5.88
CA ARG A 109 -8.48 2.30 6.23
C ARG A 109 -7.87 3.70 6.18
N SER A 110 -6.64 3.87 6.69
CA SER A 110 -5.99 5.17 6.63
C SER A 110 -5.69 5.59 5.19
N GLU A 111 -5.30 4.66 4.32
CA GLU A 111 -5.09 4.91 2.88
C GLU A 111 -6.36 5.36 2.14
N SER A 112 -7.48 4.65 2.34
CA SER A 112 -8.78 5.01 1.75
C SER A 112 -9.26 6.40 2.18
N ASN A 113 -8.86 6.84 3.38
CA ASN A 113 -9.19 8.17 3.88
C ASN A 113 -8.42 9.27 3.13
N TRP A 114 -7.15 9.06 2.76
CA TRP A 114 -6.38 10.04 1.97
C TRP A 114 -6.99 10.27 0.58
N ARG A 115 -7.56 9.24 -0.04
CA ARG A 115 -8.32 9.36 -1.30
C ARG A 115 -9.52 10.30 -1.18
N GLY A 116 -10.18 10.32 -0.02
CA GLY A 116 -11.30 11.20 0.25
C GLY A 116 -10.85 12.62 0.61
N TYR A 117 -9.84 12.74 1.46
CA TYR A 117 -9.39 14.03 1.98
C TYR A 117 -8.58 14.87 1.00
N LEU A 118 -7.70 14.27 0.18
CA LEU A 118 -6.84 15.04 -0.74
C LEU A 118 -7.62 15.84 -1.79
N PRO A 119 -8.67 15.31 -2.46
CA PRO A 119 -9.52 16.10 -3.33
C PRO A 119 -10.26 17.21 -2.60
N GLN A 120 -10.77 16.92 -1.40
CA GLN A 120 -11.47 17.92 -0.58
C GLN A 120 -10.53 19.06 -0.17
N TRP A 121 -9.32 18.74 0.29
CA TRP A 121 -8.31 19.74 0.65
C TRP A 121 -7.84 20.55 -0.54
N LYS A 122 -7.68 19.92 -1.71
CA LYS A 122 -7.39 20.64 -2.95
C LYS A 122 -8.49 21.65 -3.28
N ASN A 123 -9.75 21.24 -3.22
CA ASN A 123 -10.87 22.15 -3.48
C ASN A 123 -10.90 23.31 -2.48
N MET A 124 -10.63 23.05 -1.20
CA MET A 124 -10.53 24.13 -0.20
C MET A 124 -9.38 25.09 -0.51
N VAL A 125 -8.22 24.59 -0.94
CA VAL A 125 -7.11 25.46 -1.37
C VAL A 125 -7.51 26.28 -2.59
N ASP A 126 -8.19 25.68 -3.57
CA ASP A 126 -8.67 26.36 -4.77
C ASP A 126 -9.67 27.47 -4.42
N GLU A 127 -10.65 27.18 -3.56
CA GLU A 127 -11.61 28.17 -3.04
C GLU A 127 -10.89 29.31 -2.29
N THR A 128 -9.90 28.99 -1.45
CA THR A 128 -9.13 30.03 -0.75
C THR A 128 -8.29 30.88 -1.71
N LEU A 129 -7.74 30.28 -2.77
CA LEU A 129 -6.98 31.01 -3.78
C LEU A 129 -7.88 32.00 -4.53
N GLU A 130 -9.09 31.59 -4.91
CA GLU A 130 -10.08 32.48 -5.53
C GLU A 130 -10.46 33.63 -4.59
N GLN A 131 -10.62 33.37 -3.30
CA GLN A 131 -10.89 34.39 -2.29
C GLN A 131 -9.72 35.35 -2.10
N VAL A 132 -8.47 34.87 -2.16
CA VAL A 132 -7.25 35.70 -2.07
C VAL A 132 -7.14 36.63 -3.27
N ILE A 133 -7.41 36.14 -4.49
CA ILE A 133 -7.41 36.96 -5.70
C ILE A 133 -8.50 38.03 -5.61
N ALA A 134 -9.72 37.66 -5.20
CA ALA A 134 -10.80 38.62 -5.00
C ALA A 134 -10.52 39.62 -3.87
N ALA A 135 -9.70 39.25 -2.88
CA ALA A 135 -9.26 40.12 -1.80
C ALA A 135 -8.15 41.09 -2.26
N GLU A 136 -7.26 40.67 -3.16
CA GLU A 136 -6.27 41.56 -3.78
C GLU A 136 -6.98 42.74 -4.45
N ASP A 137 -7.98 42.47 -5.31
CA ASP A 137 -8.73 43.51 -6.02
C ASP A 137 -9.46 44.49 -5.08
N LYS A 138 -9.88 44.02 -3.90
CA LYS A 138 -10.65 44.82 -2.93
C LYS A 138 -9.79 45.59 -1.93
N TYR A 139 -8.64 45.04 -1.53
CA TYR A 139 -7.87 45.53 -0.38
C TYR A 139 -6.45 45.98 -0.74
N ALA A 140 -5.93 45.68 -1.94
CA ALA A 140 -4.59 46.11 -2.37
C ALA A 140 -4.57 47.58 -2.81
N THR A 141 -4.80 48.50 -1.87
CA THR A 141 -4.74 49.95 -2.08
C THR A 141 -3.32 50.50 -2.21
N SER A 142 -2.33 49.80 -1.63
CA SER A 142 -0.92 50.17 -1.64
C SER A 142 -0.09 49.26 -2.55
N SER A 143 0.91 49.82 -3.24
CA SER A 143 1.86 49.04 -4.07
C SER A 143 2.52 47.91 -3.28
N LYS A 144 2.90 48.17 -2.02
CA LYS A 144 3.50 47.16 -1.14
C LYS A 144 2.51 46.06 -0.78
N ALA A 145 1.24 46.41 -0.55
CA ALA A 145 0.19 45.42 -0.28
C ALA A 145 -0.02 44.52 -1.49
N LYS A 146 -0.03 45.10 -2.69
CA LYS A 146 -0.14 44.35 -3.95
C LYS A 146 1.00 43.36 -4.15
N GLU A 147 2.25 43.77 -3.94
CA GLU A 147 3.40 42.86 -3.99
C GLU A 147 3.24 41.68 -3.01
N MET A 148 2.82 41.94 -1.77
CA MET A 148 2.61 40.89 -0.78
C MET A 148 1.44 39.95 -1.14
N PHE A 149 0.40 40.43 -1.84
CA PHE A 149 -0.66 39.57 -2.37
C PHE A 149 -0.17 38.70 -3.53
N VAL A 150 0.68 39.26 -4.42
CA VAL A 150 1.28 38.50 -5.53
C VAL A 150 2.13 37.34 -5.00
N ASP A 151 2.96 37.59 -3.99
CA ASP A 151 3.76 36.54 -3.34
C ASP A 151 2.86 35.45 -2.72
N LEU A 152 1.82 35.86 -2.00
CA LEU A 152 0.85 34.95 -1.38
C LEU A 152 0.12 34.09 -2.42
N ILE A 153 -0.31 34.68 -3.54
CA ILE A 153 -0.96 33.95 -4.65
C ILE A 153 0.01 32.93 -5.25
N SER A 154 1.28 33.28 -5.38
CA SER A 154 2.33 32.35 -5.84
C SER A 154 2.48 31.15 -4.90
N ASP A 155 2.48 31.39 -3.59
CA ASP A 155 2.57 30.33 -2.58
C ASP A 155 1.34 29.40 -2.58
N PHE A 156 0.13 29.94 -2.72
CA PHE A 156 -1.07 29.12 -2.86
C PHE A 156 -1.07 28.28 -4.15
N LYS A 157 -0.61 28.83 -5.28
CA LYS A 157 -0.42 28.06 -6.52
C LYS A 157 0.60 26.93 -6.33
N ARG A 158 1.66 27.18 -5.57
CA ARG A 158 2.64 26.14 -5.20
C ARG A 158 2.00 25.03 -4.37
N ILE A 159 1.19 25.38 -3.35
CA ILE A 159 0.44 24.41 -2.55
C ILE A 159 -0.50 23.58 -3.42
N GLN A 160 -1.24 24.21 -4.32
CA GLN A 160 -2.15 23.53 -5.27
C GLN A 160 -1.39 22.50 -6.12
N SER A 161 -0.22 22.89 -6.66
CA SER A 161 0.64 21.98 -7.41
C SER A 161 1.10 20.79 -6.54
N MET A 162 1.54 21.03 -5.30
CA MET A 162 1.93 19.96 -4.38
C MET A 162 0.76 19.00 -4.08
N MET A 163 -0.45 19.52 -3.87
CA MET A 163 -1.64 18.69 -3.64
C MET A 163 -1.97 17.81 -4.85
N SER A 164 -1.84 18.35 -6.07
CA SER A 164 -2.03 17.54 -7.29
C SER A 164 -0.97 16.45 -7.43
N GLU A 165 0.28 16.73 -7.07
CA GLU A 165 1.34 15.72 -7.06
C GLU A 165 1.04 14.63 -6.02
N PHE A 166 0.57 14.99 -4.83
CA PHE A 166 0.18 14.04 -3.79
C PHE A 166 -0.97 13.13 -4.24
N GLN A 167 -1.99 13.66 -4.94
CA GLN A 167 -3.06 12.85 -5.52
C GLN A 167 -2.50 11.77 -6.46
N VAL A 168 -1.65 12.19 -7.42
CA VAL A 168 -1.02 11.25 -8.36
C VAL A 168 -0.15 10.22 -7.64
N ARG A 169 0.56 10.62 -6.58
CA ARG A 169 1.38 9.69 -5.78
C ARG A 169 0.52 8.67 -5.04
N VAL A 170 -0.59 9.08 -4.43
CA VAL A 170 -1.54 8.17 -3.77
C VAL A 170 -2.12 7.18 -4.77
N ASP A 171 -2.55 7.63 -5.95
CA ASP A 171 -3.05 6.76 -7.01
C ASP A 171 -2.02 5.70 -7.46
N ARG A 172 -0.73 6.08 -7.51
CA ARG A 172 0.37 5.15 -7.83
C ARG A 172 0.61 4.13 -6.72
N ILE A 173 0.54 4.53 -5.45
CA ILE A 173 0.68 3.61 -4.31
C ILE A 173 -0.45 2.58 -4.36
N GLU A 174 -1.68 3.03 -4.61
CA GLU A 174 -2.84 2.15 -4.68
C GLU A 174 -2.81 1.22 -5.88
N THR A 175 -2.40 1.70 -7.05
CA THR A 175 -2.25 0.83 -8.23
C THR A 175 -1.27 -0.31 -7.95
N ARG A 176 -0.15 0.00 -7.27
CA ARG A 176 0.83 -1.03 -6.84
C ARG A 176 0.20 -2.03 -5.86
N LYS A 177 -0.54 -1.54 -4.88
CA LYS A 177 -1.28 -2.37 -3.92
C LYS A 177 -2.30 -3.28 -4.62
N ILE A 178 -3.10 -2.76 -5.54
CA ILE A 178 -4.09 -3.56 -6.29
C ILE A 178 -3.36 -4.66 -7.06
N ALA A 179 -2.23 -4.34 -7.69
CA ALA A 179 -1.42 -5.33 -8.39
C ALA A 179 -0.88 -6.42 -7.45
N ALA A 180 -0.40 -6.06 -6.24
CA ALA A 180 0.03 -7.04 -5.26
C ALA A 180 -1.12 -7.91 -4.75
N GLN A 181 -2.29 -7.33 -4.48
CA GLN A 181 -3.48 -8.09 -4.07
C GLN A 181 -3.96 -9.05 -5.17
N GLN A 182 -3.92 -8.62 -6.43
CA GLN A 182 -4.24 -9.49 -7.57
C GLN A 182 -3.24 -10.63 -7.71
N HIS A 183 -1.95 -10.37 -7.47
CA HIS A 183 -0.93 -11.41 -7.46
C HIS A 183 -1.18 -12.42 -6.32
N GLU A 184 -1.49 -11.95 -5.12
CA GLU A 184 -1.84 -12.82 -3.99
C GLU A 184 -3.09 -13.66 -4.30
N ALA A 185 -4.17 -13.04 -4.82
CA ALA A 185 -5.37 -13.76 -5.22
C ALA A 185 -5.09 -14.78 -6.34
N ALA A 186 -4.23 -14.46 -7.31
CA ALA A 186 -3.81 -15.38 -8.36
C ALA A 186 -3.04 -16.57 -7.77
N THR A 187 -2.07 -16.32 -6.89
CA THR A 187 -1.32 -17.41 -6.23
C THR A 187 -2.22 -18.28 -5.36
N GLN A 188 -3.15 -17.68 -4.61
CA GLN A 188 -4.13 -18.41 -3.82
C GLN A 188 -5.05 -19.26 -4.72
N SER A 189 -5.59 -18.71 -5.80
CA SER A 189 -6.47 -19.45 -6.72
C SER A 189 -5.75 -20.61 -7.43
N VAL A 190 -4.46 -20.47 -7.76
CA VAL A 190 -3.63 -21.56 -8.28
C VAL A 190 -3.45 -22.65 -7.21
N ALA A 191 -3.14 -22.27 -5.97
CA ALA A 191 -3.02 -23.20 -4.86
C ALA A 191 -4.34 -23.94 -4.57
N GLU A 192 -5.48 -23.26 -4.64
CA GLU A 192 -6.81 -23.84 -4.50
C GLU A 192 -7.14 -24.78 -5.67
N SER A 193 -6.79 -24.40 -6.90
CA SER A 193 -6.97 -25.23 -8.09
C SER A 193 -6.22 -26.56 -7.98
N HIS A 194 -5.01 -26.57 -7.40
CA HIS A 194 -4.28 -27.81 -7.12
C HIS A 194 -5.01 -28.73 -6.14
N ARG A 195 -5.63 -28.17 -5.09
CA ARG A 195 -6.39 -28.96 -4.11
C ARG A 195 -7.64 -29.58 -4.74
N VAL A 196 -8.37 -28.80 -5.53
CA VAL A 196 -9.56 -29.27 -6.27
C VAL A 196 -9.15 -30.36 -7.27
N THR A 197 -8.05 -30.16 -8.00
CA THR A 197 -7.55 -31.15 -8.98
C THR A 197 -7.25 -32.50 -8.32
N ARG A 198 -6.61 -32.50 -7.14
CA ARG A 198 -6.34 -33.74 -6.39
C ARG A 198 -7.64 -34.44 -5.96
N LEU A 199 -8.64 -33.70 -5.51
CA LEU A 199 -9.95 -34.26 -5.14
C LEU A 199 -10.67 -34.86 -6.35
N THR A 200 -10.68 -34.14 -7.48
CA THR A 200 -11.25 -34.63 -8.73
C THR A 200 -10.56 -35.90 -9.20
N TRP A 201 -9.23 -35.99 -9.08
CA TRP A 201 -8.47 -37.19 -9.42
C TRP A 201 -8.83 -38.40 -8.55
N LEU A 202 -9.06 -38.20 -7.25
CA LEU A 202 -9.54 -39.27 -6.39
C LEU A 202 -10.96 -39.71 -6.79
N ALA A 203 -11.85 -38.76 -7.08
CA ALA A 203 -13.21 -39.06 -7.47
C ALA A 203 -13.29 -39.85 -8.80
N THR A 204 -12.49 -39.50 -9.81
CA THR A 204 -12.50 -40.20 -11.11
C THR A 204 -12.01 -41.65 -11.01
N ILE A 205 -11.20 -41.98 -10.01
CA ILE A 205 -10.76 -43.36 -9.74
C ILE A 205 -11.80 -44.10 -8.89
N PHE A 206 -12.29 -43.47 -7.81
CA PHE A 206 -13.18 -44.14 -6.86
C PHE A 206 -14.59 -44.37 -7.38
N ILE A 207 -15.16 -43.47 -8.20
CA ILE A 207 -16.53 -43.63 -8.69
C ILE A 207 -16.68 -44.90 -9.54
N PRO A 208 -15.85 -45.16 -10.57
CA PRO A 208 -15.93 -46.40 -11.34
C PRO A 208 -15.62 -47.65 -10.50
N LEU A 209 -14.61 -47.60 -9.62
CA LEU A 209 -14.24 -48.75 -8.77
C LEU A 209 -15.34 -49.11 -7.77
N THR A 210 -16.03 -48.11 -7.23
CA THR A 210 -17.16 -48.33 -6.30
C THR A 210 -18.35 -48.95 -7.04
N PHE A 211 -18.64 -48.49 -8.25
CA PHE A 211 -19.67 -49.09 -9.10
C PHE A 211 -19.37 -50.57 -9.40
N VAL A 212 -18.13 -50.87 -9.74
CA VAL A 212 -17.62 -52.23 -9.95
C VAL A 212 -17.79 -53.10 -8.70
N SER A 213 -17.38 -52.60 -7.53
CA SER A 213 -17.50 -53.32 -6.26
C SER A 213 -18.96 -53.60 -5.91
N SER A 214 -19.86 -52.63 -6.14
CA SER A 214 -21.29 -52.79 -5.91
C SER A 214 -21.92 -53.83 -6.84
N LEU A 215 -21.51 -53.86 -8.12
CA LEU A 215 -22.01 -54.83 -9.11
C LEU A 215 -21.65 -56.27 -8.69
N PHE A 216 -20.42 -56.49 -8.22
CA PHE A 216 -19.99 -57.79 -7.70
C PHE A 216 -20.65 -58.17 -6.37
N SER A 217 -20.92 -57.19 -5.51
CA SER A 217 -21.58 -57.45 -4.23
C SER A 217 -23.03 -57.91 -4.37
N MET A 218 -23.66 -57.70 -5.54
CA MET A 218 -25.06 -58.03 -5.79
C MET A 218 -25.25 -59.36 -6.55
N THR A 219 -24.16 -60.11 -6.80
CA THR A 219 -24.24 -61.39 -7.53
C THR A 219 -24.07 -62.56 -6.56
N ASP A 220 -25.14 -63.33 -6.33
CA ASP A 220 -25.20 -64.36 -5.28
C ASP A 220 -24.47 -65.68 -5.61
N ASP A 221 -24.00 -65.88 -6.85
CA ASP A 221 -23.56 -67.20 -7.35
C ASP A 221 -22.15 -67.17 -7.99
N VAL A 222 -21.13 -66.94 -7.16
CA VAL A 222 -19.72 -66.72 -7.56
C VAL A 222 -19.13 -67.90 -8.38
N GLY A 223 -19.63 -69.12 -8.19
CA GLY A 223 -19.14 -70.33 -8.88
C GLY A 223 -19.58 -70.47 -10.35
N ARG A 224 -20.69 -69.84 -10.76
CA ARG A 224 -21.26 -69.97 -12.13
C ARG A 224 -20.70 -68.94 -13.12
N ILE A 225 -19.93 -67.97 -12.62
CA ILE A 225 -19.58 -66.72 -13.34
C ILE A 225 -18.10 -66.71 -13.77
N MET A 226 -17.34 -67.79 -13.51
CA MET A 226 -15.91 -67.89 -13.88
C MET A 226 -15.63 -67.58 -15.37
N GLY A 227 -16.58 -67.91 -16.26
CA GLY A 227 -16.51 -67.52 -17.68
C GLY A 227 -16.72 -66.02 -17.91
N THR A 228 -17.69 -65.43 -17.23
CA THR A 228 -17.96 -63.99 -17.25
C THR A 228 -16.85 -63.18 -16.56
N PHE A 229 -16.11 -63.78 -15.62
CA PHE A 229 -14.94 -63.16 -14.96
C PHE A 229 -13.83 -62.80 -15.97
N ARG A 230 -13.63 -63.62 -17.01
CA ARG A 230 -12.72 -63.29 -18.13
C ARG A 230 -13.25 -62.13 -18.97
N MET A 231 -14.55 -62.08 -19.27
CA MET A 231 -15.15 -60.92 -19.97
C MET A 231 -15.06 -59.65 -19.12
N TYR A 232 -15.25 -59.78 -17.82
CA TYR A 232 -15.16 -58.68 -16.88
C TYR A 232 -13.76 -58.08 -16.84
N PHE A 233 -12.72 -58.91 -16.65
CA PHE A 233 -11.34 -58.46 -16.74
C PHE A 233 -11.03 -57.88 -18.13
N GLY A 234 -11.61 -58.48 -19.18
CA GLY A 234 -11.51 -58.02 -20.56
C GLY A 234 -12.12 -56.64 -20.82
N ILE A 235 -13.06 -56.15 -20.00
CA ILE A 235 -13.69 -54.83 -20.15
C ILE A 235 -13.12 -53.84 -19.12
N ALA A 236 -12.94 -54.28 -17.88
CA ALA A 236 -12.47 -53.43 -16.78
C ALA A 236 -11.02 -52.96 -16.98
N VAL A 237 -10.13 -53.81 -17.48
CA VAL A 237 -8.73 -53.44 -17.75
C VAL A 237 -8.63 -52.39 -18.86
N PRO A 238 -9.25 -52.55 -20.05
CA PRO A 238 -9.21 -51.51 -21.05
C PRO A 238 -9.98 -50.25 -20.66
N LEU A 239 -11.06 -50.33 -19.85
CA LEU A 239 -11.71 -49.15 -19.31
C LEU A 239 -10.78 -48.39 -18.34
N ALA A 240 -10.05 -49.10 -17.49
CA ALA A 240 -9.04 -48.53 -16.62
C ALA A 240 -7.88 -47.91 -17.41
N ILE A 241 -7.38 -48.60 -18.43
CA ILE A 241 -6.34 -48.09 -19.33
C ILE A 241 -6.84 -46.87 -20.11
N ALA A 242 -8.08 -46.88 -20.61
CA ALA A 242 -8.69 -45.76 -21.31
C ALA A 242 -8.84 -44.54 -20.40
N SER A 243 -9.27 -44.74 -19.15
CA SER A 243 -9.32 -43.66 -18.16
C SER A 243 -7.93 -43.06 -17.90
N LEU A 244 -6.89 -43.90 -17.80
CA LEU A 244 -5.50 -43.47 -17.64
C LEU A 244 -4.96 -42.76 -18.90
N LEU A 245 -5.33 -43.20 -20.09
CA LEU A 245 -4.93 -42.59 -21.37
C LEU A 245 -5.60 -41.23 -21.57
N VAL A 246 -6.88 -41.10 -21.24
CA VAL A 246 -7.60 -39.81 -21.27
C VAL A 246 -6.97 -38.83 -20.29
N ILE A 247 -6.54 -39.28 -19.10
CA ILE A 247 -5.80 -38.45 -18.15
C ILE A 247 -4.42 -38.06 -18.68
N ARG A 248 -3.71 -38.99 -19.34
CA ARG A 248 -2.36 -38.80 -19.88
C ARG A 248 -2.33 -37.86 -21.09
N TRP A 249 -3.40 -37.83 -21.90
CA TRP A 249 -3.51 -37.05 -23.13
C TRP A 249 -4.34 -35.77 -22.97
N GLY A 250 -5.37 -35.77 -22.11
CA GLY A 250 -6.28 -34.65 -21.92
C GLY A 250 -5.75 -33.53 -21.01
N SER A 251 -4.54 -33.67 -20.45
CA SER A 251 -3.98 -32.68 -19.52
C SER A 251 -2.69 -32.07 -20.07
N PRO A 252 -2.75 -30.95 -20.81
CA PRO A 252 -1.58 -30.08 -20.98
C PRO A 252 -1.09 -29.47 -19.65
N ALA A 253 -1.84 -29.65 -18.55
CA ALA A 253 -1.57 -29.11 -17.22
C ALA A 253 -0.71 -30.02 -16.31
N VAL A 254 -0.30 -31.21 -16.75
CA VAL A 254 0.72 -32.01 -16.02
C VAL A 254 2.11 -31.76 -16.63
N LYS A 255 2.53 -30.49 -16.58
CA LYS A 255 3.95 -30.12 -16.53
C LYS A 255 4.19 -29.36 -15.24
N PRO A 256 4.41 -30.06 -14.12
CA PRO A 256 5.40 -29.52 -13.18
C PRO A 256 6.22 -30.60 -12.50
N ILE A 257 6.51 -31.75 -13.14
CA ILE A 257 7.48 -32.71 -12.55
C ILE A 257 8.86 -32.62 -13.24
N TYR A 258 8.90 -32.16 -14.50
CA TYR A 258 10.15 -32.01 -15.25
C TYR A 258 10.86 -30.65 -15.01
N GLU A 259 10.15 -29.62 -14.53
CA GLU A 259 10.74 -28.29 -14.26
C GLU A 259 11.47 -28.22 -12.92
N TYR A 260 11.03 -28.92 -11.87
CA TYR A 260 11.78 -28.95 -10.62
C TYR A 260 13.14 -29.62 -10.78
N THR A 261 13.30 -30.59 -11.68
CA THR A 261 14.63 -31.17 -11.98
C THR A 261 15.57 -30.20 -12.68
N LEU A 262 15.05 -29.21 -13.42
CA LEU A 262 15.85 -28.22 -14.14
C LEU A 262 16.23 -27.06 -13.21
N ILE A 263 15.29 -26.63 -12.36
CA ILE A 263 15.54 -25.64 -11.30
C ILE A 263 16.46 -26.21 -10.21
N LEU A 264 16.31 -27.48 -9.78
CA LEU A 264 17.25 -28.12 -8.85
C LEU A 264 18.64 -28.28 -9.46
N LYS A 265 18.76 -28.60 -10.77
CA LYS A 265 20.05 -28.64 -11.44
C LYS A 265 20.68 -27.26 -11.53
N PHE A 266 19.91 -26.21 -11.79
CA PHE A 266 20.40 -24.83 -11.81
C PHE A 266 20.82 -24.36 -10.42
N TYR A 267 20.02 -24.65 -9.39
CA TYR A 267 20.34 -24.35 -7.99
C TYR A 267 21.55 -25.15 -7.51
N MET A 268 21.65 -26.45 -7.80
CA MET A 268 22.83 -27.27 -7.50
C MET A 268 24.08 -26.75 -8.23
N GLN A 269 23.97 -26.33 -9.50
CA GLN A 269 25.10 -25.78 -10.26
C GLN A 269 25.61 -24.46 -9.65
N ILE A 270 24.71 -23.59 -9.20
CA ILE A 270 25.05 -22.31 -8.53
C ILE A 270 25.59 -22.57 -7.10
N TYR A 271 24.98 -23.48 -6.35
CA TYR A 271 25.44 -23.81 -5.00
C TYR A 271 26.82 -24.49 -5.03
N PHE A 272 27.04 -25.40 -5.98
CA PHE A 272 28.29 -26.14 -6.12
C PHE A 272 29.44 -25.26 -6.63
N THR A 273 29.16 -24.24 -7.44
CA THR A 273 30.19 -23.27 -7.87
C THR A 273 30.53 -22.27 -6.78
N ARG A 274 29.54 -21.81 -5.99
CA ARG A 274 29.78 -20.80 -4.94
C ARG A 274 30.40 -21.36 -3.65
N PHE A 275 30.19 -22.65 -3.34
CA PHE A 275 30.72 -23.29 -2.12
C PHE A 275 32.11 -23.94 -2.32
N ARG A 276 32.57 -24.12 -3.56
CA ARG A 276 33.86 -24.79 -3.85
C ARG A 276 35.09 -23.87 -3.74
N GLU A 277 34.93 -22.58 -4.02
CA GLU A 277 35.99 -21.56 -3.91
C GLU A 277 36.56 -21.38 -2.48
N PRO A 278 35.74 -21.18 -1.43
CA PRO A 278 36.27 -20.94 -0.08
C PRO A 278 36.94 -22.17 0.54
N LEU A 279 36.58 -23.38 0.11
CA LEU A 279 37.22 -24.62 0.57
C LEU A 279 38.56 -24.88 -0.13
N ARG A 280 38.76 -24.36 -1.35
CA ARG A 280 40.03 -24.47 -2.06
C ARG A 280 41.07 -23.51 -1.46
N GLN A 281 40.69 -22.28 -1.15
CA GLN A 281 41.55 -21.31 -0.45
C GLN A 281 41.99 -21.82 0.93
N LYS A 282 41.08 -22.32 1.76
CA LYS A 282 41.45 -22.90 3.07
C LYS A 282 42.37 -24.12 2.98
N ARG A 283 42.32 -24.89 1.89
CA ARG A 283 43.23 -26.03 1.68
C ARG A 283 44.62 -25.57 1.25
N GLU A 284 44.71 -24.51 0.46
CA GLU A 284 46.00 -23.93 0.05
C GLU A 284 46.68 -23.16 1.18
N GLU A 285 45.93 -22.43 2.00
CA GLU A 285 46.45 -21.80 3.22
C GLU A 285 47.00 -22.83 4.20
N ARG A 286 46.29 -23.94 4.44
CA ARG A 286 46.80 -25.04 5.28
C ARG A 286 48.03 -25.72 4.70
N LYS A 287 48.13 -25.82 3.36
CA LYS A 287 49.32 -26.36 2.70
C LYS A 287 50.51 -25.40 2.79
N ARG A 288 50.29 -24.09 2.68
CA ARG A 288 51.35 -23.07 2.85
C ARG A 288 51.84 -23.02 4.29
N ALA A 289 50.93 -23.04 5.27
CA ALA A 289 51.27 -23.12 6.70
C ALA A 289 52.03 -24.40 7.06
N ALA A 290 51.72 -25.54 6.44
CA ALA A 290 52.45 -26.79 6.65
C ALA A 290 53.82 -26.85 5.96
N MET A 291 54.08 -26.00 4.95
CA MET A 291 55.36 -25.93 4.25
C MET A 291 56.31 -24.85 4.79
N GLY A 292 55.92 -24.10 5.83
CA GLY A 292 56.79 -23.16 6.54
C GLY A 292 57.33 -22.02 5.66
N LEU A 293 56.58 -21.64 4.63
CA LEU A 293 56.86 -20.48 3.78
C LEU A 293 55.90 -19.36 4.18
N ASP A 294 56.37 -18.50 5.09
CA ASP A 294 55.88 -17.13 5.24
C ASP A 294 56.69 -16.19 4.33
#